data_AF-A0A9P7BK59-F1
#
_entry.id   AF-A0A9P7BK59-F1
#
_cell.length_a   1.000
_cell.length_b   1.000
_cell.length_c   1.000
_cell.angle_alpha   90.00
_cell.angle_beta   90.00
_cell.angle_gamma   90.00
#
_symmetry.space_group_name_H-M   'P 1'
#
loop_
_entity.id
_entity.type
_entity.pdbx_description
1 polymer ?
#
loop_
_entity_poly.entity_id
_entity_poly.type
_entity_poly.pdbx_seq_one_letter_code
_entity_poly.pdbx_strand_id
1 'polypeptide(L)'
;MWLADGENYIRKKGPGLSIMVSEFQCPCHGTMKIQKWSSRKLFKAGTARDGWWTSKHMVEQLKEDAIGLFEALHPNCVAVFLFDNSSNHGAFADDALVASRMTLNEKPWPLSEKFQFRDTVYISRSTVCFGGGDHKLWTRF
;
A
#
# COMPACT_ATOMS: atom_id res chain seq x y z
N MET A 1 -8.95 -5.24 25.60
CA MET A 1 -10.31 -4.94 26.08
C MET A 1 -10.76 -6.14 26.88
N TRP A 2 -11.09 -5.96 28.16
CA TRP A 2 -11.55 -7.05 29.01
C TRP A 2 -13.07 -7.17 28.88
N LEU A 3 -13.55 -8.37 28.57
CA LEU A 3 -14.96 -8.73 28.50
C LEU A 3 -15.20 -9.91 29.44
N ALA A 4 -16.36 -9.96 30.08
CA ALA A 4 -16.76 -11.07 30.93
C ALA A 4 -17.09 -12.31 30.09
N ASP A 5 -16.99 -13.49 30.71
CA ASP A 5 -17.27 -14.76 30.06
C ASP A 5 -18.73 -14.79 29.54
N GLY A 6 -18.88 -15.05 28.24
CA GLY A 6 -20.18 -15.10 27.56
C GLY A 6 -20.62 -13.80 26.85
N GLU A 7 -19.89 -12.70 27.00
CA GLU A 7 -20.21 -11.45 26.29
C GLU A 7 -19.53 -11.35 24.92
N ASN A 8 -20.34 -11.10 23.88
CA ASN A 8 -19.84 -10.69 22.58
C ASN A 8 -20.08 -9.19 22.37
N TYR A 9 -19.01 -8.40 22.39
CA TYR A 9 -19.07 -6.94 22.19
C TYR A 9 -19.47 -6.54 20.76
N ILE A 10 -19.20 -7.41 19.76
CA ILE A 10 -19.35 -7.06 18.35
C ILE A 10 -20.82 -7.14 17.96
N ARG A 11 -21.49 -5.98 18.01
CA ARG A 11 -22.84 -5.84 17.44
C ARG A 11 -22.79 -6.02 15.93
N LYS A 12 -23.81 -6.67 15.36
CA LYS A 12 -23.99 -6.76 13.91
C LYS A 12 -24.00 -5.35 13.31
N LYS A 13 -23.28 -5.17 12.20
CA LYS A 13 -23.25 -3.91 11.47
C LYS A 13 -24.67 -3.57 11.01
N GLY A 14 -25.17 -2.41 11.42
CA GLY A 14 -26.46 -1.91 10.95
C GLY A 14 -26.41 -1.41 9.49
N PRO A 15 -27.55 -1.04 8.89
CA PRO A 15 -27.61 -0.50 7.54
C PRO A 15 -27.01 0.91 7.40
N GLY A 16 -26.43 1.45 8.47
CA GLY A 16 -25.84 2.77 8.51
C GLY A 16 -24.62 2.93 7.60
N LEU A 17 -24.24 4.19 7.41
CA LEU A 17 -23.09 4.57 6.60
C LEU A 17 -21.78 4.21 7.33
N SER A 18 -20.81 3.68 6.59
CA SER A 18 -19.44 3.52 7.06
C SER A 18 -18.52 4.63 6.54
N ILE A 19 -17.62 5.08 7.40
CA ILE A 19 -16.49 5.94 7.08
C ILE A 19 -15.23 5.17 7.41
N MET A 20 -14.31 5.08 6.46
CA MET A 20 -12.94 4.64 6.69
C MET A 20 -12.07 5.87 6.93
N VAL A 21 -11.16 5.76 7.89
CA VAL A 21 -10.15 6.78 8.17
C VAL A 21 -8.79 6.15 7.94
N SER A 22 -8.02 6.70 6.99
CA SER A 22 -6.64 6.29 6.74
C SER A 22 -5.71 7.41 7.19
N GLU A 23 -4.69 7.10 7.98
CA GLU A 23 -3.86 8.11 8.63
C GLU A 23 -2.41 7.67 8.78
N PHE A 24 -1.48 8.59 8.49
CA PHE A 24 -0.08 8.46 8.88
C PHE A 24 0.21 9.28 10.13
N GLN A 25 0.72 8.61 11.17
CA GLN A 25 1.10 9.24 12.42
C GLN A 25 2.62 9.36 12.54
N CYS A 26 3.05 10.53 13.01
CA CYS A 26 4.43 10.85 13.32
C CYS A 26 4.58 10.94 14.85
N PRO A 27 5.60 10.31 15.47
CA PRO A 27 5.74 10.31 16.93
C PRO A 27 5.75 11.70 17.59
N CYS A 28 6.32 12.72 16.93
CA CYS A 28 6.40 14.08 17.47
C CYS A 28 5.19 14.97 17.14
N HIS A 29 4.37 14.63 16.13
CA HIS A 29 3.26 15.48 15.66
C HIS A 29 1.89 14.81 15.73
N GLY A 30 1.82 13.51 16.03
CA GLY A 30 0.62 12.71 15.82
C GLY A 30 0.23 12.73 14.34
N THR A 31 -0.99 13.14 14.02
CA THR A 31 -1.40 13.41 12.63
C THR A 31 -0.60 14.58 12.06
N MET A 32 0.23 14.33 11.04
CA MET A 32 0.97 15.40 10.37
C MET A 32 -0.01 16.34 9.65
N LYS A 33 0.13 17.65 9.89
CA LYS A 33 -0.76 18.66 9.31
C LYS A 33 -0.06 20.00 9.16
N ILE A 34 -0.19 20.62 7.99
CA ILE A 34 0.19 22.01 7.71
C ILE A 34 -1.04 22.72 7.17
N GLN A 35 -1.58 23.68 7.94
CA GLN A 35 -2.81 24.41 7.62
C GLN A 35 -3.98 23.46 7.27
N LYS A 36 -4.37 23.36 5.99
CA LYS A 36 -5.44 22.48 5.49
C LYS A 36 -4.93 21.15 4.94
N TRP A 37 -3.62 20.98 4.75
CA TRP A 37 -3.00 19.76 4.27
C TRP A 37 -2.75 18.80 5.43
N SER A 38 -3.23 17.56 5.33
CA SER A 38 -3.30 16.60 6.43
C SER A 38 -2.95 15.20 5.94
N SER A 39 -2.17 14.45 6.72
CA SER A 39 -1.83 13.07 6.41
C SER A 39 -3.00 12.08 6.62
N ARG A 40 -4.15 12.57 7.08
CA ARG A 40 -5.40 11.82 7.27
C ARG A 40 -6.35 12.00 6.09
N LYS A 41 -6.86 10.89 5.55
CA LYS A 41 -7.98 10.84 4.60
C LYS A 41 -9.22 10.21 5.23
N LEU A 42 -10.37 10.83 4.94
CA LEU A 42 -11.69 10.26 5.20
C LEU A 42 -12.22 9.67 3.90
N PHE A 43 -12.68 8.43 3.95
CA PHE A 43 -13.18 7.70 2.79
C PHE A 43 -14.58 7.15 3.09
N LYS A 44 -15.58 7.59 2.33
CA LYS A 44 -16.99 7.21 2.50
C LYS A 44 -17.27 5.95 1.70
N ALA A 45 -17.03 4.80 2.32
CA ALA A 45 -17.18 3.51 1.66
C ALA A 45 -18.64 3.18 1.28
N GLY A 46 -18.85 2.59 0.09
CA GLY A 46 -20.12 2.03 -0.36
C GLY A 46 -20.50 2.39 -1.80
N THR A 47 -21.48 1.66 -2.36
CA THR A 47 -22.08 1.94 -3.68
C THR A 47 -22.69 3.35 -3.70
N ALA A 48 -22.49 4.06 -4.81
CA ALA A 48 -22.85 5.49 -4.98
C ALA A 48 -22.13 6.47 -4.02
N ARG A 49 -20.98 6.06 -3.47
CA ARG A 49 -20.06 6.90 -2.70
C ARG A 49 -18.64 6.75 -3.24
N ASP A 50 -17.63 6.77 -2.39
CA ASP A 50 -16.22 6.69 -2.81
C ASP A 50 -15.82 5.26 -3.23
N GLY A 51 -16.73 4.29 -3.10
CA GLY A 51 -16.53 2.91 -3.52
C GLY A 51 -15.78 2.09 -2.46
N TRP A 52 -14.74 1.37 -2.91
CA TRP A 52 -13.90 0.52 -2.08
C TRP A 52 -12.50 1.10 -1.97
N TRP A 53 -11.95 1.08 -0.76
CA TRP A 53 -10.55 1.43 -0.56
C TRP A 53 -9.66 0.36 -1.19
N THR A 54 -8.63 0.79 -1.92
CA THR A 54 -7.69 -0.10 -2.63
C THR A 54 -6.26 0.31 -2.32
N SER A 55 -5.30 -0.53 -2.69
CA SER A 55 -3.87 -0.23 -2.55
C SER A 55 -3.47 1.06 -3.27
N LYS A 56 -4.10 1.37 -4.41
CA LYS A 56 -3.88 2.61 -5.17
C LYS A 56 -4.15 3.85 -4.31
N HIS A 57 -5.26 3.87 -3.57
CA HIS A 57 -5.60 4.98 -2.68
C HIS A 57 -4.54 5.17 -1.57
N MET A 58 -3.98 4.08 -1.05
CA MET A 58 -2.91 4.12 -0.06
C MET A 58 -1.61 4.69 -0.64
N VAL A 59 -1.21 4.22 -1.84
CA VAL A 59 -0.02 4.73 -2.53
C VAL A 59 -0.17 6.22 -2.85
N GLU A 60 -1.35 6.65 -3.31
CA GLU A 60 -1.65 8.06 -3.56
C GLU A 60 -1.56 8.88 -2.27
N GLN A 61 -2.15 8.43 -1.16
CA GLN A 61 -2.01 9.13 0.13
C GLN A 61 -0.57 9.20 0.63
N LEU A 62 0.22 8.13 0.44
CA LEU A 62 1.63 8.11 0.83
C LEU A 62 2.42 9.16 0.05
N LYS A 63 2.28 9.17 -1.28
CA LYS A 63 3.02 10.07 -2.18
C LYS A 63 2.59 11.52 -2.05
N GLU A 64 1.28 11.77 -2.12
CA GLU A 64 0.75 13.14 -2.20
C GLU A 64 0.67 13.83 -0.85
N ASP A 65 0.51 13.09 0.25
CA ASP A 65 0.30 13.68 1.58
C ASP A 65 1.42 13.33 2.56
N ALA A 66 1.68 12.05 2.80
CA ALA A 66 2.53 11.66 3.92
C ALA A 66 4.01 12.04 3.72
N ILE A 67 4.58 11.80 2.53
CA ILE A 67 5.97 12.13 2.21
C ILE A 67 6.16 13.65 2.22
N GLY A 68 5.34 14.38 1.47
CA GLY A 68 5.46 15.84 1.39
C GLY A 68 5.26 16.54 2.73
N LEU A 69 4.30 16.10 3.56
CA LEU A 69 4.13 16.63 4.92
C LEU A 69 5.33 16.31 5.81
N PHE A 70 5.88 15.10 5.70
CA PHE A 70 7.04 14.72 6.49
C PHE A 70 8.25 15.60 6.15
N GLU A 71 8.56 15.77 4.87
CA GLU A 71 9.69 16.58 4.40
C GLU A 71 9.57 18.05 4.83
N ALA A 72 8.35 18.60 4.77
CA ALA A 72 8.09 19.97 5.21
C ALA A 72 8.21 20.14 6.73
N LEU A 73 7.79 19.15 7.53
CA LEU A 73 7.86 19.20 9.00
C LEU A 73 9.26 18.82 9.55
N HIS A 74 10.06 18.07 8.79
CA HIS A 74 11.34 17.52 9.22
C HIS A 74 12.43 17.73 8.15
N PRO A 75 12.85 18.98 7.91
CA PRO A 75 13.89 19.27 6.93
C PRO A 75 15.19 18.52 7.28
N ASN A 76 15.81 17.91 6.28
CA ASN A 76 17.04 17.10 6.39
C ASN A 76 16.91 15.80 7.19
N CYS A 77 15.69 15.32 7.43
CA CYS A 77 15.45 14.00 7.99
C CYS A 77 15.09 12.98 6.90
N VAL A 78 15.35 11.70 7.16
CA VAL A 78 14.90 10.59 6.31
C VAL A 78 13.70 9.94 6.98
N ALA A 79 12.59 9.84 6.26
CA ALA A 79 11.39 9.18 6.74
C ALA A 79 11.57 7.66 6.79
N VAL A 80 11.04 7.03 7.84
CA VAL A 80 10.84 5.58 7.90
C VAL A 80 9.36 5.34 8.13
N PHE A 81 8.70 4.73 7.13
CA PHE A 81 7.28 4.39 7.22
C PHE A 81 7.10 2.94 7.62
N LEU A 82 6.27 2.72 8.63
CA LEU A 82 5.92 1.40 9.14
C LEU A 82 4.48 1.10 8.74
N PHE A 83 4.27 -0.05 8.11
CA PHE A 83 2.96 -0.54 7.69
C PHE A 83 2.67 -1.87 8.36
N ASP A 84 1.39 -2.15 8.60
CA ASP A 84 0.98 -3.51 8.91
C ASP A 84 1.05 -4.39 7.65
N ASN A 85 0.99 -5.72 7.83
CA ASN A 85 1.00 -6.66 6.70
C ASN A 85 -0.42 -6.91 6.18
N SER A 86 -1.27 -5.88 6.10
CA SER A 86 -2.58 -6.04 5.45
C SER A 86 -2.40 -6.31 3.96
N SER A 87 -3.35 -7.06 3.38
CA SER A 87 -3.33 -7.40 1.94
C SER A 87 -3.26 -6.15 1.05
N ASN A 88 -3.72 -5.02 1.56
CA ASN A 88 -3.71 -3.74 0.86
C ASN A 88 -2.29 -3.11 0.77
N HIS A 89 -1.39 -3.45 1.69
CA HIS A 89 0.04 -3.09 1.61
C HIS A 89 0.89 -4.13 0.86
N GLY A 90 0.35 -5.33 0.62
CA GLY A 90 1.00 -6.39 -0.14
C GLY A 90 0.73 -6.35 -1.65
N ALA A 91 0.13 -5.27 -2.17
CA ALA A 91 -0.19 -5.17 -3.58
C ALA A 91 1.07 -4.98 -4.44
N PHE A 92 1.20 -5.81 -5.47
CA PHE A 92 2.22 -5.64 -6.50
C PHE A 92 1.87 -4.47 -7.42
N ALA A 93 2.88 -3.83 -8.01
CA ALA A 93 2.68 -2.83 -9.06
C ALA A 93 1.96 -3.46 -10.28
N ASP A 94 1.24 -2.63 -11.04
CA ASP A 94 0.45 -3.10 -12.19
C ASP A 94 1.32 -3.76 -13.28
N ASP A 95 2.57 -3.30 -13.40
CA ASP A 95 3.59 -3.82 -14.30
C ASP A 95 4.43 -4.94 -13.69
N ALA A 96 4.32 -5.20 -12.38
CA ALA A 96 5.13 -6.20 -11.70
C ALA A 96 4.93 -7.60 -12.28
N LEU A 97 6.06 -8.28 -12.52
CA LEU A 97 6.06 -9.69 -12.90
C LEU A 97 5.79 -10.54 -11.67
N VAL A 98 4.56 -11.03 -11.53
CA VAL A 98 4.14 -11.88 -10.41
C VAL A 98 4.18 -13.33 -10.86
N ALA A 99 5.10 -14.13 -10.31
CA ALA A 99 5.30 -15.53 -10.70
C ALA A 99 4.01 -16.37 -10.65
N SER A 100 3.16 -16.15 -9.63
CA SER A 100 1.86 -16.84 -9.53
C SER A 100 0.84 -16.46 -10.60
N ARG A 101 1.06 -15.37 -11.34
CA ARG A 101 0.25 -14.93 -12.48
C ARG A 101 0.88 -15.29 -13.83
N MET A 102 2.10 -15.85 -13.83
CA MET A 102 2.73 -16.32 -15.06
C MET A 102 2.08 -17.63 -15.51
N THR A 103 1.91 -17.78 -16.82
CA THR A 103 1.42 -19.05 -17.38
C THR A 103 2.55 -20.07 -17.27
N LEU A 104 2.29 -21.20 -16.59
CA LEU A 104 3.28 -22.27 -16.43
C LEU A 104 3.53 -23.06 -17.72
N ASN A 105 2.53 -23.10 -18.60
CA ASN A 105 2.56 -23.88 -19.84
C ASN A 105 2.83 -23.02 -21.07
N GLU A 106 3.47 -23.61 -22.06
CA GLU A 106 3.64 -23.02 -23.39
C GLU A 106 2.26 -22.74 -24.00
N LYS A 107 2.04 -21.51 -24.44
CA LYS A 107 0.87 -21.17 -25.26
C LYS A 107 1.23 -21.36 -26.73
N PRO A 108 0.53 -22.21 -27.50
CA PRO A 108 0.71 -22.24 -28.94
C PRO A 108 0.31 -20.87 -29.50
N TRP A 109 1.26 -20.18 -30.11
CA TRP A 109 1.09 -18.82 -30.60
C TRP A 109 1.44 -18.76 -32.10
N PRO A 110 0.64 -18.07 -32.93
CA PRO A 110 0.93 -17.96 -34.35
C PRO A 110 2.20 -17.15 -34.60
N LEU A 111 3.10 -17.68 -35.45
CA LEU A 111 4.41 -17.09 -35.80
C LEU A 111 4.32 -15.70 -36.46
N SER A 112 3.12 -15.23 -36.81
CA SER A 112 2.89 -13.94 -37.47
C SER A 112 2.78 -12.75 -36.50
N GLU A 113 2.68 -12.98 -35.20
CA GLU A 113 2.48 -11.92 -34.21
C GLU A 113 3.76 -11.62 -33.41
N LYS A 114 4.05 -10.32 -33.22
CA LYS A 114 5.22 -9.89 -32.45
C LYS A 114 4.99 -10.13 -30.95
N PHE A 115 5.85 -10.92 -30.34
CA PHE A 115 5.86 -11.11 -28.89
C PHE A 115 6.41 -9.85 -28.21
N GLN A 116 5.67 -9.26 -27.27
CA GLN A 116 6.21 -8.26 -26.34
C GLN A 116 6.53 -8.95 -25.03
N PHE A 117 7.79 -9.35 -24.85
CA PHE A 117 8.26 -9.84 -23.56
C PHE A 117 8.35 -8.63 -22.62
N ARG A 118 7.82 -8.77 -21.40
CA ARG A 118 8.12 -7.79 -20.35
C ARG A 118 9.56 -8.02 -19.94
N ASP A 119 10.47 -7.26 -20.52
CA ASP A 119 11.90 -7.33 -20.17
C ASP A 119 12.09 -6.95 -18.70
N THR A 120 12.75 -7.82 -17.95
CA THR A 120 13.12 -7.55 -16.55
C THR A 120 14.55 -7.01 -16.53
N VAL A 121 14.73 -5.73 -16.22
CA VAL A 121 16.07 -5.16 -16.00
C VAL A 121 16.42 -5.30 -14.52
N TYR A 122 17.34 -6.22 -14.21
CA TYR A 122 17.94 -6.28 -12.88
C TYR A 122 19.01 -5.19 -12.77
N ILE A 123 18.75 -4.14 -12.01
CA ILE A 123 19.77 -3.15 -11.63
C ILE A 123 20.67 -3.84 -10.61
N SER A 124 21.78 -4.42 -11.06
CA SER A 124 22.84 -4.87 -10.15
C SER A 124 23.59 -3.62 -9.64
N ARG A 125 23.27 -3.20 -8.42
CA ARG A 125 24.21 -2.41 -7.63
C ARG A 125 25.05 -3.40 -6.83
N SER A 126 26.35 -3.35 -7.06
CA SER A 126 27.35 -4.21 -6.44
C SER A 126 27.22 -4.27 -4.91
N THR A 127 27.07 -5.51 -4.40
CA THR A 127 27.51 -6.04 -3.08
C THR A 127 26.83 -5.43 -1.84
N VAL A 128 26.04 -6.15 -1.03
CA VAL A 128 26.38 -7.35 -0.25
C VAL A 128 25.19 -8.32 -0.20
N CYS A 129 25.44 -9.59 -0.53
CA CYS A 129 24.50 -10.69 -0.32
C CYS A 129 24.61 -11.22 1.12
N PHE A 130 23.50 -11.23 1.86
CA PHE A 130 23.22 -12.27 2.85
C PHE A 130 21.83 -12.83 2.55
N GLY A 131 21.74 -14.16 2.49
CA GLY A 131 20.71 -14.88 1.77
C GLY A 131 19.37 -15.06 2.48
N GLY A 132 18.39 -15.46 1.67
CA GLY A 132 17.22 -16.26 2.05
C GLY A 132 16.00 -15.48 2.58
N GLY A 133 15.06 -15.16 1.70
CA GLY A 133 13.69 -14.79 2.09
C GLY A 133 13.07 -13.73 1.18
N ASP A 134 11.95 -14.07 0.56
CA ASP A 134 11.00 -13.26 -0.22
C ASP A 134 11.40 -11.80 -0.45
N HIS A 135 11.89 -11.52 -1.65
CA HIS A 135 12.19 -10.18 -2.13
C HIS A 135 10.92 -9.33 -2.22
N LYS A 136 10.53 -8.72 -1.10
CA LYS A 136 9.72 -7.49 -1.12
C LYS A 136 10.65 -6.37 -1.55
N LEU A 137 10.34 -5.78 -2.70
CA LEU A 137 11.06 -4.64 -3.26
C LEU A 137 10.92 -3.47 -2.26
N TRP A 138 12.01 -3.13 -1.57
CA TRP A 138 12.07 -1.92 -0.76
C TRP A 138 12.40 -0.76 -1.70
N THR A 139 11.37 -0.15 -2.27
CA THR A 139 11.53 1.12 -2.98
C THR A 139 11.72 2.22 -1.94
N ARG A 140 12.88 2.89 -1.98
CA ARG A 140 13.04 4.20 -1.35
C ARG A 140 12.13 5.15 -2.12
N PHE A 141 11.07 5.65 -1.48
CA PHE A 141 10.32 6.79 -1.97
C PHE A 141 11.01 8.08 -1.53
#